data_AF-A0A4Q4S4W0-F1
#
_entry.id   AF-A0A4Q4S4W0-F1
#
_cell.length_a   1.000
_cell.length_b   1.000
_cell.length_c   1.000
_cell.angle_alpha   90.00
_cell.angle_beta   90.00
_cell.angle_gamma   90.00
#
_symmetry.space_group_name_H-M   'P 1'
#
loop_
_entity.id
_entity.type
_entity.pdbx_description
1 polymer ?
#
loop_
_entity_poly.entity_id
_entity_poly.type
_entity_poly.pdbx_seq_one_letter_code
_entity_poly.pdbx_strand_id
1 'polypeptide(L)'
;MVIRGNEDDQLSAAPRPILPQGKVAIKSSQPSSPSSNSTPPSATRDTDRVEQAIVAIRYQYRPPIMNQPSRVLPEALDTAFLSHYVEMNKGGSQYAPEIQWLGHIHQIHTNARKPAVRLSLRAVSMAYFGKHHHDPSILVDSWRWYTVALSAQRTSIARLKKDAIPDEEEVLVPLIMSLYELYVGATASGAMTHIAAAAQIMNMRGPSNCGSGVIWPLFKGVRSSDAHKCVVFNRTSVYSSPDWMTLPFIDKPRDAHQSLADIELQIPPCMATLEIPGSMRVLFSTPIPSHVDVHPAKQMACKLLRDLDQWALAYPHLASISGSPCGTPAPMEKALIASNYIADRLVVNMLMHKMHTESTAPLEPYENTTAHYYDEATKAATSILEAAMEIERAQTPGFDMLRSIAPVMAVAFSAPTLELRKDAVEMMTRWAGKIGGLGSVISAI
;
A
#
# COMPACT_ATOMS: atom_id res chain seq x y z
N MET A 1 9.89 -12.20 -51.64
CA MET A 1 9.29 -13.02 -52.73
C MET A 1 7.96 -13.54 -52.20
N VAL A 2 6.89 -13.24 -52.93
CA VAL A 2 5.45 -13.51 -52.72
C VAL A 2 5.22 -15.05 -52.72
N ILE A 3 4.24 -15.73 -52.09
CA ILE A 3 2.77 -15.80 -52.35
C ILE A 3 2.08 -16.71 -51.30
N ARG A 4 0.83 -16.32 -50.95
CA ARG A 4 -0.42 -17.04 -50.56
C ARG A 4 -0.44 -18.59 -50.76
N GLY A 5 -1.28 -19.42 -50.16
CA GLY A 5 -2.59 -19.33 -49.50
C GLY A 5 -3.38 -20.64 -49.77
N ASN A 6 -4.52 -20.80 -49.07
CA ASN A 6 -5.67 -21.71 -49.31
C ASN A 6 -5.58 -23.21 -48.96
N GLU A 7 -6.25 -23.54 -47.85
CA GLU A 7 -7.54 -24.27 -47.74
C GLU A 7 -8.05 -25.20 -48.87
N ASP A 8 -8.52 -26.37 -48.39
CA ASP A 8 -9.81 -27.04 -48.65
C ASP A 8 -9.89 -28.41 -49.37
N ASP A 9 -10.96 -29.12 -48.97
CA ASP A 9 -11.63 -30.32 -49.50
C ASP A 9 -11.18 -31.71 -48.98
N GLN A 10 -12.04 -32.67 -48.64
CA GLN A 10 -13.52 -32.80 -48.56
C GLN A 10 -13.87 -34.19 -47.96
N LEU A 11 -15.16 -34.44 -47.64
CA LEU A 11 -15.94 -35.70 -47.52
C LEU A 11 -16.72 -35.75 -46.19
N SER A 12 -18.01 -36.11 -46.07
CA SER A 12 -19.11 -36.43 -46.99
C SER A 12 -20.40 -36.48 -46.13
N ALA A 13 -21.56 -36.16 -46.73
CA ALA A 13 -22.86 -35.94 -46.08
C ALA A 13 -23.79 -37.18 -46.04
N ALA A 14 -24.83 -37.14 -45.19
CA ALA A 14 -26.26 -37.44 -45.45
C ALA A 14 -27.08 -37.56 -44.13
N PRO A 15 -28.44 -37.57 -44.12
CA PRO A 15 -29.39 -36.57 -44.66
C PRO A 15 -30.49 -36.14 -43.64
N ARG A 16 -31.25 -35.07 -43.97
CA ARG A 16 -32.40 -34.51 -43.22
C ARG A 16 -33.75 -35.16 -43.58
N PRO A 17 -34.80 -34.89 -42.78
CA PRO A 17 -36.14 -34.61 -43.31
C PRO A 17 -36.70 -33.23 -42.88
N ILE A 18 -37.83 -32.83 -43.49
CA ILE A 18 -38.25 -31.47 -43.85
C ILE A 18 -39.65 -31.10 -43.27
N LEU A 19 -39.76 -29.88 -42.69
CA LEU A 19 -40.90 -28.89 -42.62
C LEU A 19 -42.22 -29.23 -41.87
N PRO A 20 -43.04 -28.23 -41.41
CA PRO A 20 -43.30 -26.93 -42.06
C PRO A 20 -43.30 -25.63 -41.22
N GLN A 21 -43.27 -24.54 -41.99
CA GLN A 21 -43.27 -23.12 -41.67
C GLN A 21 -44.61 -22.62 -41.10
N GLY A 22 -44.52 -21.61 -40.23
CA GLY A 22 -45.61 -20.67 -39.95
C GLY A 22 -45.06 -19.28 -39.67
N LYS A 23 -45.16 -18.37 -40.64
CA LYS A 23 -44.96 -16.93 -40.47
C LYS A 23 -46.29 -16.30 -40.04
N VAL A 24 -46.30 -15.49 -38.99
CA VAL A 24 -47.24 -14.35 -38.88
C VAL A 24 -46.50 -13.18 -38.25
N ALA A 25 -46.45 -12.07 -39.00
CA ALA A 25 -46.09 -10.74 -38.51
C ALA A 25 -47.39 -9.94 -38.39
N ILE A 26 -47.62 -9.30 -37.24
CA ILE A 26 -48.63 -8.24 -37.08
C ILE A 26 -48.01 -7.08 -36.30
N LYS A 27 -48.07 -5.89 -36.90
CA LYS A 27 -47.73 -4.57 -36.34
C LYS A 27 -48.89 -4.01 -35.50
N SER A 28 -48.58 -2.96 -34.73
CA SER A 28 -49.47 -2.04 -33.99
C SER A 28 -49.61 -2.43 -32.51
N SER A 29 -49.39 -1.58 -31.50
CA SER A 29 -49.42 -0.12 -31.39
C SER A 29 -48.79 0.26 -30.04
N GLN A 30 -48.05 1.37 -29.97
CA GLN A 30 -47.70 1.99 -28.68
C GLN A 30 -48.96 2.59 -28.02
N PRO A 31 -48.95 2.69 -26.68
CA PRO A 31 -49.13 4.00 -26.08
C PRO A 31 -48.08 4.32 -25.00
N SER A 32 -47.58 5.56 -25.10
CA SER A 32 -47.13 6.47 -24.04
C SER A 32 -46.53 5.91 -22.74
N SER A 33 -45.26 6.30 -22.50
CA SER A 33 -44.51 6.20 -21.25
C SER A 33 -45.26 6.78 -20.03
N PRO A 34 -44.84 6.38 -18.82
CA PRO A 34 -44.25 7.38 -17.95
C PRO A 34 -42.84 6.97 -17.51
N SER A 35 -41.98 7.98 -17.51
CA SER A 35 -40.66 7.99 -16.89
C SER A 35 -40.69 7.43 -15.47
N SER A 36 -39.87 6.42 -15.19
CA SER A 36 -39.48 6.07 -13.83
C SER A 36 -37.96 5.97 -13.74
N ASN A 37 -37.43 6.91 -12.98
CA ASN A 37 -36.08 7.05 -12.46
C ASN A 37 -35.28 5.73 -12.39
N SER A 38 -34.24 5.63 -13.21
CA SER A 38 -33.16 4.67 -13.03
C SER A 38 -32.28 5.08 -11.85
N THR A 39 -32.50 4.45 -10.70
CA THR A 39 -31.49 4.29 -9.64
C THR A 39 -30.25 3.57 -10.19
N PRO A 40 -29.03 3.87 -9.71
CA PRO A 40 -27.80 3.39 -10.36
C PRO A 40 -27.58 1.88 -10.11
N PRO A 41 -27.19 1.08 -11.12
CA PRO A 41 -27.06 -0.38 -11.03
C PRO A 41 -25.63 -0.86 -10.72
N SER A 42 -24.94 -0.29 -9.71
CA SER A 42 -23.58 -0.75 -9.37
C SER A 42 -23.55 -1.79 -8.24
N ALA A 43 -24.25 -1.56 -7.13
CA ALA A 43 -24.09 -2.38 -5.92
C ALA A 43 -24.52 -3.85 -6.07
N THR A 44 -25.55 -4.15 -6.86
CA THR A 44 -26.05 -5.53 -7.03
C THR A 44 -25.11 -6.41 -7.85
N ARG A 45 -24.41 -5.86 -8.85
CA ARG A 45 -23.49 -6.63 -9.71
C ARG A 45 -22.20 -7.04 -9.00
N ASP A 46 -21.76 -6.25 -8.04
CA ASP A 46 -20.53 -6.49 -7.29
C ASP A 46 -20.74 -7.62 -6.25
N THR A 47 -21.87 -7.63 -5.54
CA THR A 47 -22.25 -8.72 -4.63
C THR A 47 -22.37 -10.07 -5.35
N ASP A 48 -23.01 -10.10 -6.53
CA ASP A 48 -23.16 -11.32 -7.33
C ASP A 48 -21.81 -11.94 -7.70
N ARG A 49 -20.78 -11.12 -7.96
CA ARG A 49 -19.43 -11.59 -8.30
C ARG A 49 -18.69 -12.17 -7.11
N VAL A 50 -18.79 -11.54 -5.93
CA VAL A 50 -18.23 -12.10 -4.70
C VAL A 50 -18.86 -13.44 -4.39
N GLU A 51 -20.19 -13.54 -4.46
CA GLU A 51 -20.92 -14.78 -4.18
C GLU A 51 -20.53 -15.90 -5.14
N GLN A 52 -20.43 -15.60 -6.44
CA GLN A 52 -19.95 -16.56 -7.44
C GLN A 52 -18.53 -17.06 -7.12
N ALA A 53 -17.62 -16.15 -6.75
CA ALA A 53 -16.25 -16.52 -6.37
C ALA A 53 -16.23 -17.39 -5.10
N ILE A 54 -17.03 -17.05 -4.08
CA ILE A 54 -17.16 -17.84 -2.84
C ILE A 54 -17.69 -19.24 -3.15
N VAL A 55 -18.74 -19.35 -3.97
CA VAL A 55 -19.33 -20.64 -4.37
C VAL A 55 -18.31 -21.47 -5.14
N ALA A 56 -17.59 -20.87 -6.10
CA ALA A 56 -16.55 -21.56 -6.85
C ALA A 56 -15.43 -22.07 -5.93
N ILE A 57 -14.94 -21.24 -5.00
CA ILE A 57 -13.92 -21.64 -4.02
C ILE A 57 -14.44 -22.78 -3.15
N ARG A 58 -15.61 -22.64 -2.51
CA ARG A 58 -16.13 -23.66 -1.58
C ARG A 58 -16.41 -25.01 -2.26
N TYR A 59 -16.84 -25.00 -3.51
CA TYR A 59 -17.18 -26.23 -4.23
C TYR A 59 -15.94 -26.91 -4.85
N GLN A 60 -14.99 -26.13 -5.35
CA GLN A 60 -13.84 -26.64 -6.08
C GLN A 60 -12.60 -26.84 -5.19
N TYR A 61 -12.44 -26.01 -4.16
CA TYR A 61 -11.31 -26.13 -3.25
C TYR A 61 -11.45 -27.39 -2.39
N ARG A 62 -10.39 -28.19 -2.39
CA ARG A 62 -10.23 -29.29 -1.44
C ARG A 62 -8.90 -29.09 -0.72
N PRO A 63 -8.88 -29.15 0.63
CA PRO A 63 -7.63 -29.12 1.38
C PRO A 63 -6.66 -30.20 0.84
N PRO A 64 -5.35 -29.93 0.79
CA PRO A 64 -4.40 -30.95 0.36
C PRO A 64 -4.45 -32.15 1.31
N ILE A 65 -4.90 -33.30 0.80
CA ILE A 65 -4.64 -34.59 1.41
C ILE A 65 -3.30 -35.06 0.84
N MET A 66 -2.46 -35.71 1.65
CA MET A 66 -1.02 -35.95 1.43
C MET A 66 -0.60 -36.62 0.10
N ASN A 67 -1.54 -37.00 -0.77
CA ASN A 67 -1.33 -37.31 -2.18
C ASN A 67 -2.66 -37.15 -2.94
N GLN A 68 -2.81 -36.10 -3.77
CA GLN A 68 -3.79 -36.10 -4.85
C GLN A 68 -3.27 -35.39 -6.11
N PRO A 69 -3.39 -36.00 -7.30
CA PRO A 69 -3.30 -35.27 -8.56
C PRO A 69 -4.59 -34.44 -8.73
N SER A 70 -4.45 -33.12 -8.80
CA SER A 70 -5.59 -32.19 -8.85
C SER A 70 -6.40 -32.38 -10.14
N ARG A 71 -7.67 -32.81 -10.02
CA ARG A 71 -8.66 -32.74 -11.13
C ARG A 71 -9.19 -31.32 -11.37
N VAL A 72 -8.80 -30.35 -10.54
CA VAL A 72 -9.16 -28.93 -10.69
C VAL A 72 -8.08 -28.26 -11.53
N LEU A 73 -8.47 -27.50 -12.56
CA LEU A 73 -7.57 -26.58 -13.25
C LEU A 73 -7.12 -25.51 -12.25
N PRO A 74 -5.84 -25.49 -11.82
CA PRO A 74 -5.37 -24.55 -10.80
C PRO A 74 -5.67 -23.07 -11.13
N GLU A 75 -5.79 -22.76 -12.42
CA GLU A 75 -6.12 -21.45 -12.97
C GLU A 75 -7.54 -20.96 -12.63
N ALA A 76 -8.51 -21.87 -12.49
CA ALA A 76 -9.89 -21.52 -12.14
C ALA A 76 -9.99 -21.07 -10.67
N LEU A 77 -9.27 -21.74 -9.78
CA LEU A 77 -9.19 -21.36 -8.37
C LEU A 77 -8.44 -20.04 -8.19
N ASP A 78 -7.34 -19.82 -8.92
CA ASP A 78 -6.64 -18.53 -8.91
C ASP A 78 -7.58 -17.40 -9.30
N THR A 79 -8.33 -17.58 -10.38
CA THR A 79 -9.29 -16.59 -10.85
C THR A 79 -10.36 -16.30 -9.79
N ALA A 80 -10.85 -17.31 -9.08
CA ALA A 80 -11.85 -17.14 -8.03
C ALA A 80 -11.27 -16.39 -6.81
N PHE A 81 -10.09 -16.78 -6.32
CA PHE A 81 -9.43 -16.10 -5.19
C PHE A 81 -9.07 -14.66 -5.53
N LEU A 82 -8.54 -14.39 -6.73
CA LEU A 82 -8.19 -13.04 -7.17
C LEU A 82 -9.44 -12.19 -7.36
N SER A 83 -10.52 -12.74 -7.92
CA SER A 83 -11.79 -12.01 -8.09
C SER A 83 -12.37 -11.60 -6.75
N HIS A 84 -12.41 -12.54 -5.80
CA HIS A 84 -12.81 -12.25 -4.44
C HIS A 84 -11.91 -11.17 -3.82
N TYR A 85 -10.59 -11.30 -3.96
CA TYR A 85 -9.65 -10.32 -3.42
C TYR A 85 -9.90 -8.91 -3.96
N VAL A 86 -9.99 -8.76 -5.29
CA VAL A 86 -10.20 -7.47 -5.94
C VAL A 86 -11.52 -6.86 -5.48
N GLU A 87 -12.61 -7.62 -5.55
CA GLU A 87 -13.95 -7.14 -5.20
C GLU A 87 -14.05 -6.69 -3.74
N MET A 88 -13.47 -7.47 -2.81
CA MET A 88 -13.45 -7.13 -1.38
C MET A 88 -12.54 -5.95 -1.03
N ASN A 89 -11.64 -5.55 -1.94
CA ASN A 89 -10.76 -4.40 -1.78
C ASN A 89 -11.12 -3.25 -2.73
N LYS A 90 -12.25 -3.31 -3.45
CA LYS A 90 -12.73 -2.17 -4.24
C LYS A 90 -13.26 -1.10 -3.28
N GLY A 91 -12.45 -0.06 -3.06
CA GLY A 91 -12.94 1.19 -2.46
C GLY A 91 -13.90 1.88 -3.43
N GLY A 92 -14.97 2.50 -2.91
CA GLY A 92 -15.97 3.22 -3.71
C GLY A 92 -15.47 4.50 -4.41
N SER A 93 -14.15 4.72 -4.51
CA SER A 93 -13.56 5.94 -5.07
C SER A 93 -12.75 5.63 -6.33
N GLN A 94 -13.10 6.27 -7.44
CA GLN A 94 -12.46 6.13 -8.77
C GLN A 94 -11.13 6.91 -8.90
N TYR A 95 -10.50 7.33 -7.80
CA TYR A 95 -9.35 8.24 -7.86
C TYR A 95 -8.03 7.52 -7.52
N ALA A 96 -7.04 7.73 -8.39
CA ALA A 96 -5.66 7.18 -8.45
C ALA A 96 -5.48 5.70 -8.89
N PRO A 97 -5.68 5.40 -10.19
CA PRO A 97 -5.38 4.09 -10.78
C PRO A 97 -3.89 3.68 -10.73
N GLU A 98 -2.96 4.62 -10.49
CA GLU A 98 -1.52 4.35 -10.53
C GLU A 98 -0.99 3.70 -9.23
N ILE A 99 -1.54 4.05 -8.07
CA ILE A 99 -1.06 3.56 -6.77
C ILE A 99 -1.84 2.32 -6.30
N GLN A 100 -3.04 2.08 -6.85
CA GLN A 100 -3.86 0.91 -6.56
C GLN A 100 -3.57 -0.25 -7.53
N TRP A 101 -2.34 -0.77 -7.52
CA TRP A 101 -2.00 -2.00 -8.26
C TRP A 101 -2.93 -3.18 -7.92
N LEU A 102 -3.57 -3.15 -6.74
CA LEU A 102 -4.59 -4.10 -6.30
C LEU A 102 -5.77 -4.20 -7.29
N GLY A 103 -6.25 -3.08 -7.83
CA GLY A 103 -7.33 -3.07 -8.83
C GLY A 103 -6.92 -3.70 -10.17
N HIS A 104 -5.61 -3.80 -10.42
CA HIS A 104 -5.05 -4.35 -11.65
C HIS A 104 -4.51 -5.78 -11.47
N ILE A 105 -4.72 -6.41 -10.31
CA ILE A 105 -4.18 -7.74 -9.99
C ILE A 105 -4.51 -8.79 -11.04
N HIS A 106 -5.72 -8.78 -11.61
CA HIS A 106 -6.07 -9.73 -12.67
C HIS A 106 -5.26 -9.54 -13.95
N GLN A 107 -5.01 -8.28 -14.33
CA GLN A 107 -4.19 -7.96 -15.51
C GLN A 107 -2.74 -8.31 -15.26
N ILE A 108 -2.22 -8.00 -14.07
CA ILE A 108 -0.88 -8.37 -13.62
C ILE A 108 -0.72 -9.90 -13.66
N HIS A 109 -1.67 -10.65 -13.08
CA HIS A 109 -1.62 -12.12 -13.07
C HIS A 109 -1.58 -12.72 -14.48
N THR A 110 -2.46 -12.22 -15.35
CA THR A 110 -2.59 -12.69 -16.74
C THR A 110 -1.32 -12.38 -17.54
N ASN A 111 -0.78 -11.17 -17.39
CA ASN A 111 0.39 -10.69 -18.14
C ASN A 111 1.72 -11.14 -17.53
N ALA A 112 1.71 -11.72 -16.32
CA ALA A 112 2.91 -12.13 -15.61
C ALA A 112 3.74 -13.12 -16.44
N ARG A 113 5.01 -12.76 -16.67
CA ARG A 113 6.01 -13.56 -17.38
C ARG A 113 6.75 -14.48 -16.41
N LYS A 114 6.97 -14.03 -15.17
CA LYS A 114 7.66 -14.79 -14.13
C LYS A 114 6.68 -15.59 -13.27
N PRO A 115 6.97 -16.88 -13.00
CA PRO A 115 6.17 -17.69 -12.08
C PRO A 115 6.04 -17.07 -10.68
N ALA A 116 7.08 -16.39 -10.20
CA ALA A 116 7.10 -15.76 -8.87
C ALA A 116 5.94 -14.78 -8.67
N VAL A 117 5.57 -14.00 -9.70
CA VAL A 117 4.44 -13.07 -9.64
C VAL A 117 3.13 -13.83 -9.44
N ARG A 118 2.83 -14.80 -10.30
CA ARG A 118 1.59 -15.60 -10.20
C ARG A 118 1.47 -16.33 -8.86
N LEU A 119 2.56 -16.93 -8.40
CA LEU A 119 2.62 -17.65 -7.12
C LEU A 119 2.40 -16.72 -5.92
N SER A 120 3.00 -15.52 -5.94
CA SER A 120 2.81 -14.51 -4.89
C SER A 120 1.39 -13.97 -4.85
N LEU A 121 0.78 -13.72 -6.02
CA LEU A 121 -0.62 -13.29 -6.13
C LEU A 121 -1.59 -14.35 -5.60
N ARG A 122 -1.38 -15.61 -5.97
CA ARG A 122 -2.14 -16.75 -5.40
C ARG A 122 -2.02 -16.78 -3.88
N ALA A 123 -0.80 -16.70 -3.35
CA ALA A 123 -0.56 -16.76 -1.90
C ALA A 123 -1.32 -15.64 -1.17
N VAL A 124 -1.21 -14.39 -1.63
CA VAL A 124 -1.86 -13.25 -0.96
C VAL A 124 -3.38 -13.29 -1.07
N SER A 125 -3.94 -13.68 -2.22
CA SER A 125 -5.39 -13.77 -2.40
C SER A 125 -5.99 -14.89 -1.55
N MET A 126 -5.30 -16.02 -1.42
CA MET A 126 -5.70 -17.11 -0.54
C MET A 126 -5.60 -16.72 0.93
N ALA A 127 -4.51 -16.07 1.35
CA ALA A 127 -4.35 -15.60 2.72
C ALA A 127 -5.45 -14.63 3.12
N TYR A 128 -5.77 -13.67 2.25
CA TYR A 128 -6.86 -12.74 2.46
C TYR A 128 -8.20 -13.47 2.60
N PHE A 129 -8.52 -14.39 1.68
CA PHE A 129 -9.75 -15.18 1.75
C PHE A 129 -9.83 -15.98 3.06
N GLY A 130 -8.79 -16.73 3.40
CA GLY A 130 -8.75 -17.58 4.59
C GLY A 130 -8.90 -16.76 5.88
N LYS A 131 -8.30 -15.56 5.94
CA LYS A 131 -8.49 -14.63 7.06
C LYS A 131 -9.92 -14.08 7.11
N HIS A 132 -10.45 -13.62 5.98
CA HIS A 132 -11.76 -12.98 5.90
C HIS A 132 -12.90 -13.95 6.22
N HIS A 133 -12.82 -15.19 5.74
CA HIS A 133 -13.84 -16.23 5.97
C HIS A 133 -13.52 -17.17 7.14
N HIS A 134 -12.47 -16.87 7.91
CA HIS A 134 -12.02 -17.71 9.03
C HIS A 134 -11.78 -19.18 8.65
N ASP A 135 -11.21 -19.42 7.46
CA ASP A 135 -10.86 -20.76 6.96
C ASP A 135 -9.36 -21.05 7.16
N PRO A 136 -8.98 -21.79 8.22
CA PRO A 136 -7.58 -22.10 8.51
C PRO A 136 -6.97 -23.03 7.45
N SER A 137 -7.76 -23.83 6.72
CA SER A 137 -7.23 -24.76 5.73
C SER A 137 -6.68 -24.03 4.50
N ILE A 138 -7.38 -23.00 4.04
CA ILE A 138 -6.93 -22.11 2.96
C ILE A 138 -5.75 -21.27 3.42
N LEU A 139 -5.77 -20.81 4.68
CA LEU A 139 -4.65 -20.04 5.24
C LEU A 139 -3.36 -20.88 5.29
N VAL A 140 -3.42 -22.14 5.70
CA VAL A 140 -2.27 -23.05 5.70
C VAL A 140 -1.76 -23.29 4.27
N ASP A 141 -2.64 -23.54 3.30
CA ASP A 141 -2.19 -23.73 1.90
C ASP A 141 -1.63 -22.43 1.30
N SER A 142 -2.13 -21.26 1.71
CA SER A 142 -1.57 -19.96 1.31
C SER A 142 -0.09 -19.83 1.70
N TRP A 143 0.30 -20.37 2.86
CA TRP A 143 1.68 -20.34 3.35
C TRP A 143 2.62 -21.23 2.52
N ARG A 144 2.10 -22.36 2.03
CA ARG A 144 2.82 -23.20 1.07
C ARG A 144 3.11 -22.42 -0.21
N TRP A 145 2.11 -21.75 -0.78
CA TRP A 145 2.30 -20.94 -1.99
C TRP A 145 3.23 -19.75 -1.77
N TYR A 146 3.17 -19.11 -0.60
CA TYR A 146 4.12 -18.07 -0.20
C TYR A 146 5.57 -18.59 -0.22
N THR A 147 5.81 -19.78 0.34
CA THR A 147 7.14 -20.41 0.37
C THR A 147 7.63 -20.77 -1.04
N VAL A 148 6.75 -21.28 -1.91
CA VAL A 148 7.07 -21.57 -3.31
C VAL A 148 7.38 -20.27 -4.07
N ALA A 149 6.61 -19.19 -3.83
CA ALA A 149 6.87 -17.87 -4.42
C ALA A 149 8.23 -17.30 -3.98
N LEU A 150 8.60 -17.43 -2.70
CA LEU A 150 9.92 -17.04 -2.18
C LEU A 150 11.04 -17.76 -2.94
N SER A 151 10.90 -19.08 -3.11
CA SER A 151 11.89 -19.90 -3.83
C SER A 151 12.02 -19.49 -5.30
N ALA A 152 10.89 -19.25 -5.96
CA ALA A 152 10.86 -18.77 -7.34
C ALA A 152 11.52 -17.39 -7.48
N GLN A 153 11.24 -16.45 -6.56
CA GLN A 153 11.85 -15.12 -6.57
C GLN A 153 13.36 -15.18 -6.35
N ARG A 154 13.83 -15.96 -5.37
CA ARG A 154 15.27 -16.18 -5.12
C ARG A 154 15.97 -16.73 -6.36
N THR A 155 15.34 -17.70 -7.02
CA THR A 155 15.86 -18.27 -8.27
C THR A 155 15.90 -17.24 -9.39
N SER A 156 14.88 -16.37 -9.51
CA SER A 156 14.85 -15.29 -10.51
C SER A 156 15.98 -14.30 -10.27
N ILE A 157 16.14 -13.82 -9.03
CA ILE A 157 17.19 -12.86 -8.67
C ILE A 157 18.58 -13.48 -8.87
N ALA A 158 18.80 -14.74 -8.49
CA ALA A 158 20.09 -15.41 -8.68
C ALA A 158 20.48 -15.59 -10.15
N ARG A 159 19.51 -15.51 -11.09
CA ARG A 159 19.74 -15.58 -12.53
C ARG A 159 19.94 -14.21 -13.17
N LEU A 160 19.77 -13.11 -12.43
CA LEU A 160 20.10 -11.79 -12.94
C LEU A 160 21.59 -11.72 -13.25
N LYS A 161 21.91 -11.30 -14.48
CA LYS A 161 23.30 -11.02 -14.84
C LYS A 161 23.76 -9.78 -14.07
N LYS A 162 25.06 -9.70 -13.78
CA LYS A 162 25.66 -8.61 -12.98
C LYS A 162 25.26 -7.20 -13.47
N ASP A 163 25.14 -7.03 -14.79
CA ASP A 163 24.83 -5.73 -15.41
C ASP A 163 23.39 -5.65 -15.96
N ALA A 164 22.53 -6.63 -15.61
CA ALA A 164 21.13 -6.60 -16.03
C ALA A 164 20.32 -5.67 -15.12
N ILE A 165 19.54 -4.79 -15.73
CA ILE A 165 18.53 -3.98 -15.04
C ILE A 165 17.36 -4.90 -14.69
N PRO A 166 16.99 -5.04 -13.41
CA PRO A 166 15.76 -5.76 -13.03
C PRO A 166 14.54 -5.16 -13.72
N ASP A 167 13.59 -5.98 -14.15
CA ASP A 167 12.32 -5.50 -14.66
C ASP A 167 11.30 -5.27 -13.52
N GLU A 168 10.11 -4.78 -13.90
CA GLU A 168 9.03 -4.46 -12.98
C GLU A 168 8.55 -5.65 -12.15
N GLU A 169 8.65 -6.88 -12.67
CA GLU A 169 8.19 -8.08 -11.97
C GLU A 169 9.14 -8.44 -10.81
N GLU A 170 10.45 -8.18 -10.93
CA GLU A 170 11.36 -8.35 -9.79
C GLU A 170 11.03 -7.44 -8.61
N VAL A 171 10.56 -6.22 -8.89
CA VAL A 171 10.14 -5.26 -7.85
C VAL A 171 8.76 -5.60 -7.30
N LEU A 172 7.85 -6.05 -8.16
CA LEU A 172 6.47 -6.29 -7.79
C LEU A 172 6.31 -7.45 -6.80
N VAL A 173 7.09 -8.53 -6.98
CA VAL A 173 7.01 -9.70 -6.10
C VAL A 173 7.21 -9.34 -4.63
N PRO A 174 8.33 -8.72 -4.19
CA PRO A 174 8.49 -8.36 -2.79
C PRO A 174 7.39 -7.43 -2.28
N LEU A 175 6.81 -6.54 -3.09
CA LEU A 175 5.65 -5.75 -2.65
C LEU A 175 4.42 -6.62 -2.32
N ILE A 176 4.12 -7.61 -3.17
CA ILE A 176 3.04 -8.59 -2.93
C ILE A 176 3.34 -9.42 -1.68
N MET A 177 4.60 -9.82 -1.48
CA MET A 177 5.02 -10.61 -0.32
C MET A 177 5.01 -9.82 0.98
N SER A 178 5.32 -8.53 0.93
CA SER A 178 5.13 -7.63 2.07
C SER A 178 3.66 -7.59 2.50
N LEU A 179 2.74 -7.56 1.53
CA LEU A 179 1.30 -7.58 1.80
C LEU A 179 0.85 -8.91 2.40
N TYR A 180 1.38 -10.04 1.91
CA TYR A 180 1.15 -11.35 2.50
C TYR A 180 1.59 -11.41 3.97
N GLU A 181 2.83 -10.98 4.24
CA GLU A 181 3.40 -10.94 5.58
C GLU A 181 2.55 -10.09 6.52
N LEU A 182 1.95 -9.02 6.00
CA LEU A 182 1.09 -8.14 6.78
C LEU A 182 -0.24 -8.82 7.13
N TYR A 183 -0.87 -9.57 6.22
CA TYR A 183 -2.09 -10.31 6.55
C TYR A 183 -1.86 -11.48 7.51
N VAL A 184 -0.79 -12.24 7.29
CA VAL A 184 -0.59 -13.51 7.98
C VAL A 184 0.28 -13.37 9.22
N GLY A 185 1.28 -12.48 9.18
CA GLY A 185 2.33 -12.41 10.19
C GLY A 185 3.22 -13.63 10.17
N ALA A 186 3.66 -14.05 8.98
CA ALA A 186 4.46 -15.26 8.86
C ALA A 186 5.84 -15.09 9.52
N THR A 187 6.37 -13.87 9.58
CA THR A 187 7.62 -13.55 10.30
C THR A 187 7.60 -12.20 11.02
N ALA A 188 8.37 -12.10 12.13
CA ALA A 188 8.45 -10.93 13.01
C ALA A 188 8.82 -9.61 12.30
N SER A 189 9.53 -9.65 11.17
CA SER A 189 9.94 -8.47 10.40
C SER A 189 9.71 -8.63 8.90
N GLY A 190 8.86 -9.57 8.49
CA GLY A 190 8.72 -10.00 7.09
C GLY A 190 8.31 -8.88 6.16
N ALA A 191 7.28 -8.12 6.53
CA ALA A 191 6.78 -7.01 5.72
C ALA A 191 7.88 -5.97 5.44
N MET A 192 8.60 -5.54 6.49
CA MET A 192 9.67 -4.55 6.36
C MET A 192 10.88 -5.09 5.58
N THR A 193 11.19 -6.38 5.73
CA THR A 193 12.26 -7.04 4.97
C THR A 193 11.93 -7.06 3.48
N HIS A 194 10.67 -7.32 3.12
CA HIS A 194 10.22 -7.27 1.73
C HIS A 194 10.19 -5.86 1.15
N ILE A 195 9.75 -4.85 1.91
CA ILE A 195 9.86 -3.44 1.49
C ILE A 195 11.32 -3.08 1.23
N ALA A 196 12.23 -3.46 2.13
CA ALA A 196 13.66 -3.24 1.95
C ALA A 196 14.19 -3.97 0.70
N ALA A 197 13.76 -5.21 0.44
CA ALA A 197 14.12 -5.93 -0.78
C ALA A 197 13.62 -5.22 -2.04
N ALA A 198 12.36 -4.76 -2.06
CA ALA A 198 11.81 -3.99 -3.17
C ALA A 198 12.61 -2.70 -3.42
N ALA A 199 12.98 -1.99 -2.35
CA ALA A 199 13.80 -0.79 -2.44
C ALA A 199 15.22 -1.08 -2.98
N GLN A 200 15.83 -2.20 -2.57
CA GLN A 200 17.14 -2.60 -3.09
C GLN A 200 17.09 -3.00 -4.57
N ILE A 201 16.06 -3.75 -4.99
CA ILE A 201 15.88 -4.11 -6.40
C ILE A 201 15.62 -2.86 -7.25
N MET A 202 14.82 -1.91 -6.75
CA MET A 202 14.61 -0.62 -7.40
C MET A 202 15.94 0.15 -7.50
N ASN A 203 16.76 0.13 -6.45
CA ASN A 203 18.07 0.75 -6.46
C ASN A 203 19.01 0.14 -7.51
N MET A 204 18.97 -1.19 -7.70
CA MET A 204 19.71 -1.87 -8.77
C MET A 204 19.31 -1.39 -10.18
N ARG A 205 18.08 -0.90 -10.37
CA ARG A 205 17.67 -0.31 -11.66
C ARG A 205 18.32 1.05 -11.89
N GLY A 206 18.64 1.77 -10.82
CA GLY A 206 19.15 3.13 -10.88
C GLY A 206 18.06 4.18 -11.17
N PRO A 207 18.28 5.44 -10.73
CA PRO A 207 17.25 6.49 -10.73
C PRO A 207 16.79 6.88 -12.15
N SER A 208 17.68 6.94 -13.13
CA SER A 208 17.34 7.29 -14.52
C SER A 208 16.41 6.30 -15.20
N ASN A 209 16.34 5.05 -14.72
CA ASN A 209 15.51 4.02 -15.32
C ASN A 209 14.10 3.95 -14.71
N CYS A 210 13.79 4.81 -13.74
CA CYS A 210 12.54 4.72 -12.98
C CYS A 210 11.50 5.78 -13.36
N GLY A 211 11.81 6.77 -14.20
CA GLY A 211 10.94 7.91 -14.51
C GLY A 211 9.80 7.66 -15.51
N SER A 212 9.65 6.45 -16.06
CA SER A 212 8.67 6.17 -17.12
C SER A 212 8.14 4.72 -17.10
N GLY A 213 7.16 4.41 -17.95
CA GLY A 213 6.63 3.06 -18.13
C GLY A 213 5.92 2.46 -16.89
N VAL A 214 5.86 1.12 -16.85
CA VAL A 214 5.20 0.35 -15.78
C VAL A 214 5.94 0.46 -14.44
N ILE A 215 7.24 0.73 -14.47
CA ILE A 215 8.03 0.88 -13.25
C ILE A 215 7.73 2.18 -12.51
N TRP A 216 7.27 3.24 -13.20
CA TRP A 216 7.05 4.56 -12.59
C TRP A 216 6.07 4.54 -11.41
N PRO A 217 4.87 3.95 -11.52
CA PRO A 217 3.98 3.81 -10.36
C PRO A 217 4.55 2.93 -9.24
N LEU A 218 5.31 1.88 -9.56
CA LEU A 218 5.98 1.04 -8.57
C LEU A 218 7.06 1.81 -7.81
N PHE A 219 7.83 2.64 -8.52
CA PHE A 219 8.81 3.55 -7.92
C PHE A 219 8.15 4.48 -6.90
N LYS A 220 7.05 5.15 -7.26
CA LYS A 220 6.31 6.01 -6.33
C LYS A 220 5.89 5.28 -5.06
N GLY A 221 5.35 4.06 -5.21
CA GLY A 221 4.91 3.23 -4.08
C GLY A 221 6.06 2.74 -3.19
N VAL A 222 7.15 2.26 -3.80
CA VAL A 222 8.36 1.81 -3.08
C VAL A 222 9.00 2.98 -2.34
N ARG A 223 9.14 4.13 -3.00
CA ARG A 223 9.78 5.32 -2.43
C ARG A 223 9.06 5.80 -1.18
N SER A 224 7.74 5.96 -1.24
CA SER A 224 6.93 6.36 -0.07
C SER A 224 6.98 5.30 1.02
N SER A 225 6.91 4.00 0.69
CA SER A 225 6.96 2.93 1.70
C SER A 225 8.34 2.87 2.40
N ASP A 226 9.42 3.08 1.65
CA ASP A 226 10.77 3.14 2.20
C ASP A 226 10.99 4.39 3.05
N ALA A 227 10.42 5.55 2.67
CA ALA A 227 10.45 6.78 3.46
C ALA A 227 9.86 6.57 4.87
N HIS A 228 8.62 6.07 4.97
CA HIS A 228 7.98 5.77 6.27
C HIS A 228 8.83 4.81 7.12
N LYS A 229 9.33 3.73 6.51
CA LYS A 229 10.22 2.77 7.18
C LYS A 229 11.46 3.49 7.72
N CYS A 230 12.08 4.33 6.89
CA CYS A 230 13.29 5.07 7.22
C CYS A 230 13.08 6.08 8.36
N VAL A 231 11.92 6.74 8.44
CA VAL A 231 11.55 7.58 9.59
C VAL A 231 11.43 6.73 10.84
N VAL A 232 10.62 5.66 10.81
CA VAL A 232 10.39 4.78 11.97
C VAL A 232 11.69 4.19 12.54
N PHE A 233 12.57 3.71 11.66
CA PHE A 233 13.83 3.11 12.07
C PHE A 233 14.99 4.11 12.19
N ASN A 234 14.73 5.40 11.99
CA ASN A 234 15.73 6.47 11.94
C ASN A 234 16.96 6.08 11.09
N ARG A 235 16.72 5.75 9.83
CA ARG A 235 17.76 5.40 8.84
C ARG A 235 17.58 6.23 7.59
N THR A 236 18.67 6.78 7.06
CA THR A 236 18.64 7.46 5.77
C THR A 236 18.29 6.49 4.64
N SER A 237 17.38 6.91 3.77
CA SER A 237 17.03 6.17 2.56
C SER A 237 17.99 6.50 1.42
N VAL A 238 18.22 5.55 0.51
CA VAL A 238 18.92 5.84 -0.75
C VAL A 238 18.17 6.89 -1.60
N TYR A 239 16.85 6.96 -1.43
CA TYR A 239 15.98 7.87 -2.18
C TYR A 239 16.10 9.33 -1.74
N SER A 240 16.79 9.63 -0.63
CA SER A 240 17.07 11.01 -0.22
C SER A 240 18.28 11.61 -0.95
N SER A 241 19.01 10.82 -1.73
CA SER A 241 20.17 11.29 -2.50
C SER A 241 19.76 12.20 -3.67
N PRO A 242 20.61 13.16 -4.09
CA PRO A 242 20.29 14.12 -5.14
C PRO A 242 19.81 13.46 -6.45
N ASP A 243 20.44 12.36 -6.86
CA ASP A 243 20.08 11.66 -8.10
C ASP A 243 18.67 11.06 -8.04
N TRP A 244 18.31 10.42 -6.92
CA TRP A 244 16.97 9.86 -6.71
C TRP A 244 15.90 10.92 -6.50
N MET A 245 16.30 12.08 -5.97
CA MET A 245 15.42 13.23 -5.81
C MET A 245 15.18 13.96 -7.13
N THR A 246 15.98 13.75 -8.19
CA THR A 246 15.92 14.55 -9.42
C THR A 246 15.63 13.73 -10.67
N LEU A 247 16.46 12.73 -10.97
CA LEU A 247 16.45 12.03 -12.25
C LEU A 247 15.14 11.31 -12.58
N PRO A 248 14.43 10.66 -11.63
CA PRO A 248 13.12 10.06 -11.91
C PRO A 248 12.05 11.08 -12.31
N PHE A 249 12.23 12.36 -11.98
CA PHE A 249 11.21 13.40 -12.11
C PHE A 249 11.49 14.41 -13.25
N ILE A 250 12.45 14.11 -14.13
CA ILE A 250 12.81 15.01 -15.25
C ILE A 250 11.62 15.20 -16.21
N ASP A 251 11.04 14.11 -16.69
CA ASP A 251 9.97 14.15 -17.70
C ASP A 251 8.59 14.34 -17.07
N LYS A 252 8.43 13.91 -15.82
CA LYS A 252 7.16 13.94 -15.09
C LYS A 252 7.37 14.59 -13.72
N PRO A 253 6.74 15.75 -13.46
CA PRO A 253 6.89 16.41 -12.17
C PRO A 253 6.27 15.56 -11.06
N ARG A 254 6.71 15.84 -9.83
CA ARG A 254 6.16 15.23 -8.62
C ARG A 254 4.68 15.56 -8.49
N ASP A 255 3.88 14.54 -8.20
CA ASP A 255 2.54 14.74 -7.66
C ASP A 255 2.62 15.12 -6.16
N ALA A 256 1.48 15.49 -5.57
CA ALA A 256 1.41 15.93 -4.18
C ALA A 256 1.98 14.91 -3.19
N HIS A 257 1.78 13.61 -3.46
CA HIS A 257 2.27 12.54 -2.59
C HIS A 257 3.79 12.40 -2.72
N GLN A 258 4.34 12.50 -3.93
CA GLN A 258 5.79 12.45 -4.12
C GLN A 258 6.51 13.69 -3.61
N SER A 259 5.91 14.89 -3.70
CA SER A 259 6.48 16.10 -3.10
C SER A 259 6.43 16.08 -1.57
N LEU A 260 5.46 15.39 -0.96
CA LEU A 260 5.48 15.15 0.49
C LEU A 260 6.59 14.16 0.87
N ALA A 261 6.73 13.07 0.11
CA ALA A 261 7.80 12.09 0.32
C ALA A 261 9.21 12.71 0.20
N ASP A 262 9.39 13.75 -0.63
CA ASP A 262 10.65 14.53 -0.66
C ASP A 262 11.00 15.11 0.71
N ILE A 263 10.00 15.62 1.44
CA ILE A 263 10.15 16.22 2.77
C ILE A 263 10.39 15.11 3.80
N GLU A 264 9.57 14.06 3.77
CA GLU A 264 9.67 12.91 4.67
C GLU A 264 11.06 12.26 4.65
N LEU A 265 11.64 12.09 3.46
CA LEU A 265 12.98 11.51 3.27
C LEU A 265 14.12 12.32 3.92
N GLN A 266 13.87 13.58 4.27
CA GLN A 266 14.84 14.46 4.95
C GLN A 266 14.69 14.44 6.48
N ILE A 267 13.64 13.82 7.02
CA ILE A 267 13.45 13.69 8.48
C ILE A 267 14.53 12.79 9.11
N PRO A 268 14.88 11.59 8.59
CA PRO A 268 15.94 10.77 9.18
C PRO A 268 17.33 11.44 9.19
N PRO A 269 17.79 12.09 8.10
CA PRO A 269 18.99 12.92 8.15
C PRO A 269 18.95 13.99 9.24
N CYS A 270 17.80 14.65 9.46
CA CYS A 270 17.63 15.60 10.56
C CYS A 270 17.77 14.92 11.93
N MET A 271 17.09 13.79 12.14
CA MET A 271 17.16 13.01 13.38
C MET A 271 18.59 12.52 13.70
N ALA A 272 19.33 12.08 12.68
CA ALA A 272 20.68 11.55 12.82
C ALA A 272 21.68 12.58 13.37
N THR A 273 21.45 13.87 13.17
CA THR A 273 22.31 14.94 13.73
C THR A 273 22.29 15.01 15.26
N LEU A 274 21.30 14.40 15.92
CA LEU A 274 21.25 14.31 17.39
C LEU A 274 22.15 13.20 17.96
N GLU A 275 22.83 12.42 17.12
CA GLU A 275 23.73 11.31 17.49
C GLU A 275 23.09 10.24 18.41
N ILE A 276 21.76 10.12 18.43
CA ILE A 276 21.05 9.08 19.18
C ILE A 276 20.82 7.86 18.26
N PRO A 277 21.50 6.72 18.50
CA PRO A 277 21.32 5.53 17.68
C PRO A 277 20.00 4.81 18.01
N GLY A 278 19.44 4.11 17.03
CA GLY A 278 18.24 3.28 17.22
C GLY A 278 17.06 3.79 16.39
N SER A 279 15.85 3.37 16.75
CA SER A 279 14.61 3.78 16.08
C SER A 279 14.16 5.17 16.54
N MET A 280 13.15 5.72 15.86
CA MET A 280 12.46 6.95 16.27
C MET A 280 12.01 6.89 17.74
N ARG A 281 11.54 5.72 18.20
CA ARG A 281 11.17 5.48 19.60
C ARG A 281 12.33 5.71 20.57
N VAL A 282 13.52 5.17 20.23
CA VAL A 282 14.73 5.35 21.04
C VAL A 282 15.14 6.81 21.06
N LEU A 283 15.12 7.49 19.91
CA LEU A 283 15.44 8.90 19.79
C LEU A 283 14.58 9.77 20.73
N PHE A 284 13.26 9.59 20.73
CA PHE A 284 12.37 10.41 21.55
C PHE A 284 12.36 10.02 23.04
N SER A 285 12.84 8.82 23.38
CA SER A 285 12.89 8.34 24.78
C SER A 285 14.25 8.58 25.45
N THR A 286 15.31 8.83 24.66
CA THR A 286 16.68 9.01 25.17
C THR A 286 17.01 10.50 25.25
N PRO A 287 17.55 11.00 26.36
CA PRO A 287 18.00 12.40 26.46
C PRO A 287 19.05 12.75 25.39
N ILE A 288 19.03 13.99 24.88
CA ILE A 288 20.10 14.48 23.99
C ILE A 288 21.45 14.43 24.73
N PRO A 289 22.50 13.79 24.16
CA PRO A 289 23.82 13.79 24.78
C PRO A 289 24.36 15.22 24.93
N SER A 290 24.97 15.54 26.07
CA SER A 290 25.38 16.92 26.40
C SER A 290 26.44 17.51 25.47
N HIS A 291 27.19 16.67 24.74
CA HIS A 291 28.23 17.08 23.80
C HIS A 291 27.69 17.39 22.39
N VAL A 292 26.44 17.03 22.09
CA VAL A 292 25.86 17.16 20.76
C VAL A 292 25.48 18.61 20.50
N ASP A 293 25.96 19.16 19.37
CA ASP A 293 25.49 20.44 18.87
C ASP A 293 24.12 20.26 18.18
N VAL A 294 23.09 20.85 18.77
CA VAL A 294 21.71 20.79 18.25
C VAL A 294 21.44 21.81 17.14
N HIS A 295 22.34 22.76 16.86
CA HIS A 295 22.10 23.80 15.84
C HIS A 295 21.86 23.25 14.42
N PRO A 296 22.62 22.26 13.93
CA PRO A 296 22.36 21.64 12.62
C PRO A 296 20.98 20.97 12.57
N ALA A 297 20.65 20.21 13.63
CA ALA A 297 19.35 19.55 13.77
C ALA A 297 18.20 20.56 13.72
N LYS A 298 18.34 21.65 14.47
CA LYS A 298 17.37 22.75 14.52
C LYS A 298 17.21 23.44 13.16
N GLN A 299 18.30 23.75 12.48
CA GLN A 299 18.25 24.38 11.16
C GLN A 299 17.51 23.51 10.14
N MET A 300 17.79 22.20 10.15
CA MET A 300 17.10 21.22 9.30
C MET A 300 15.62 21.11 9.66
N ALA A 301 15.27 20.98 10.94
CA ALA A 301 13.89 20.91 11.41
C ALA A 301 13.08 22.17 11.04
N CYS A 302 13.66 23.37 11.20
CA CYS A 302 13.02 24.62 10.74
C CYS A 302 12.79 24.61 9.23
N LYS A 303 13.75 24.12 8.43
CA LYS A 303 13.56 23.97 6.99
C LYS A 303 12.41 23.02 6.68
N LEU A 304 12.35 21.86 7.34
CA LEU A 304 11.28 20.87 7.17
C LEU A 304 9.91 21.44 7.51
N LEU A 305 9.79 22.20 8.61
CA LEU A 305 8.53 22.87 8.96
C LEU A 305 8.10 23.86 7.88
N ARG A 306 9.02 24.68 7.36
CA ARG A 306 8.71 25.60 6.25
C ARG A 306 8.32 24.86 4.97
N ASP A 307 9.00 23.76 4.64
CA ASP A 307 8.67 22.94 3.47
C ASP A 307 7.26 22.31 3.63
N LEU A 308 6.91 21.83 4.84
CA LEU A 308 5.57 21.33 5.17
C LEU A 308 4.51 22.43 5.05
N ASP A 309 4.79 23.63 5.56
CA ASP A 309 3.87 24.77 5.44
C ASP A 309 3.65 25.17 3.97
N GLN A 310 4.72 25.21 3.17
CA GLN A 310 4.61 25.45 1.72
C GLN A 310 3.82 24.35 1.00
N TRP A 311 4.05 23.09 1.37
CA TRP A 311 3.29 21.97 0.83
C TRP A 311 1.80 22.08 1.17
N ALA A 312 1.46 22.43 2.40
CA ALA A 312 0.08 22.61 2.84
C ALA A 312 -0.62 23.79 2.13
N LEU A 313 0.12 24.88 1.86
CA LEU A 313 -0.38 26.00 1.05
C LEU A 313 -0.65 25.59 -0.40
N ALA A 314 0.20 24.73 -0.97
CA ALA A 314 0.00 24.20 -2.33
C ALA A 314 -1.14 23.17 -2.42
N TYR A 315 -1.35 22.39 -1.36
CA TYR A 315 -2.31 21.29 -1.31
C TYR A 315 -3.24 21.35 -0.08
N PRO A 316 -4.02 22.44 0.10
CA PRO A 316 -4.80 22.64 1.33
C PRO A 316 -5.86 21.55 1.57
N HIS A 317 -6.36 20.95 0.49
CA HIS A 317 -7.32 19.84 0.52
C HIS A 317 -6.70 18.49 0.92
N LEU A 318 -5.37 18.41 1.06
CA LEU A 318 -4.62 17.25 1.53
C LEU A 318 -3.89 17.53 2.85
N ALA A 319 -4.07 18.71 3.45
CA ALA A 319 -3.41 19.10 4.70
C ALA A 319 -4.28 18.92 5.95
N SER A 320 -5.54 18.49 5.77
CA SER A 320 -6.50 18.25 6.84
C SER A 320 -7.20 16.92 6.62
N ILE A 321 -7.37 16.15 7.68
CA ILE A 321 -8.16 14.91 7.66
C ILE A 321 -9.67 15.23 7.74
N SER A 322 -10.03 16.38 8.32
CA SER A 322 -11.41 16.86 8.35
C SER A 322 -11.76 17.52 7.03
N GLY A 323 -12.68 16.91 6.27
CA GLY A 323 -13.04 17.39 4.93
C GLY A 323 -14.38 16.87 4.37
N SER A 324 -15.50 17.23 5.01
CA SER A 324 -16.67 17.85 4.34
C SER A 324 -17.68 18.36 5.38
N PRO A 325 -18.24 19.59 5.26
CA PRO A 325 -19.30 20.12 6.14
C PRO A 325 -20.62 19.33 6.08
N CYS A 326 -20.71 18.33 5.20
CA CYS A 326 -21.94 17.60 4.87
C CYS A 326 -21.87 16.10 5.22
N GLY A 327 -21.03 15.70 6.18
CA GLY A 327 -20.98 14.29 6.64
C GLY A 327 -20.54 13.28 5.57
N THR A 328 -19.96 13.73 4.46
CA THR A 328 -19.41 12.86 3.42
C THR A 328 -17.93 12.61 3.72
N PRO A 329 -17.48 11.35 3.87
CA PRO A 329 -16.08 11.02 4.09
C PRO A 329 -15.22 11.55 2.93
N ALA A 330 -14.06 12.14 3.25
CA ALA A 330 -13.08 12.48 2.22
C ALA A 330 -12.65 11.19 1.46
N PRO A 331 -12.36 11.26 0.15
CA PRO A 331 -11.77 10.14 -0.57
C PRO A 331 -10.55 9.60 0.19
N MET A 332 -10.52 8.30 0.44
CA MET A 332 -9.60 7.64 1.39
C MET A 332 -8.12 7.93 1.14
N GLU A 333 -7.70 8.04 -0.13
CA GLU A 333 -6.33 8.43 -0.48
C GLU A 333 -5.98 9.83 0.06
N LYS A 334 -6.92 10.78 0.01
CA LYS A 334 -6.70 12.13 0.57
C LYS A 334 -6.51 12.07 2.08
N ALA A 335 -7.31 11.26 2.76
CA ALA A 335 -7.18 11.06 4.21
C ALA A 335 -5.82 10.43 4.58
N LEU A 336 -5.33 9.52 3.75
CA LEU A 336 -4.02 8.87 3.96
C LEU A 336 -2.85 9.82 3.70
N ILE A 337 -2.87 10.57 2.59
CA ILE A 337 -1.85 11.59 2.33
C ILE A 337 -1.88 12.66 3.43
N ALA A 338 -3.07 13.10 3.86
CA ALA A 338 -3.21 14.05 4.96
C ALA A 338 -2.69 13.49 6.28
N SER A 339 -2.92 12.21 6.58
CA SER A 339 -2.40 11.56 7.77
C SER A 339 -0.87 11.50 7.76
N ASN A 340 -0.25 11.26 6.61
CA ASN A 340 1.21 11.28 6.47
C ASN A 340 1.77 12.69 6.68
N TYR A 341 1.15 13.70 6.06
CA TYR A 341 1.53 15.10 6.25
C TYR A 341 1.46 15.52 7.74
N ILE A 342 0.39 15.12 8.44
CA ILE A 342 0.22 15.41 9.86
C ILE A 342 1.23 14.62 10.71
N ALA A 343 1.59 13.39 10.32
CA ALA A 343 2.62 12.60 10.98
C ALA A 343 4.01 13.23 10.84
N ASP A 344 4.37 13.73 9.65
CA ASP A 344 5.62 14.46 9.44
C ASP A 344 5.67 15.73 10.31
N ARG A 345 4.56 16.48 10.37
CA ARG A 345 4.45 17.64 11.28
C ARG A 345 4.61 17.23 12.74
N LEU A 346 3.97 16.16 13.17
CA LEU A 346 4.10 15.64 14.54
C LEU A 346 5.57 15.37 14.87
N VAL A 347 6.27 14.59 14.03
CA VAL A 347 7.67 14.19 14.28
C VAL A 347 8.57 15.42 14.33
N VAL A 348 8.45 16.34 13.36
CA VAL A 348 9.32 17.52 13.29
C VAL A 348 9.05 18.51 14.43
N ASN A 349 7.78 18.73 14.81
CA ASN A 349 7.45 19.55 15.98
C ASN A 349 8.00 18.93 17.28
N MET A 350 7.93 17.61 17.43
CA MET A 350 8.50 16.94 18.60
C MET A 350 10.03 16.98 18.62
N LEU A 351 10.71 16.96 17.47
CA LEU A 351 12.15 17.21 17.40
C LEU A 351 12.48 18.62 17.90
N MET A 352 11.75 19.63 17.44
CA MET A 352 11.93 21.02 17.89
C MET A 352 11.67 21.17 19.39
N HIS A 353 10.60 20.57 19.90
CA HIS A 353 10.29 20.56 21.32
C HIS A 353 11.42 19.92 22.14
N LYS A 354 11.89 18.73 21.73
CA LYS A 354 12.98 18.00 22.40
C LYS A 354 14.27 18.83 22.44
N MET A 355 14.67 19.43 21.32
CA MET A 355 15.86 20.28 21.27
C MET A 355 15.71 21.50 22.19
N HIS A 356 14.52 22.12 22.24
CA HIS A 356 14.27 23.28 23.10
C HIS A 356 14.28 22.96 24.60
N THR A 357 13.93 21.74 25.00
CA THR A 357 13.83 21.35 26.42
C THR A 357 15.07 20.64 26.95
N GLU A 358 15.84 19.99 26.07
CA GLU A 358 16.97 19.14 26.47
C GLU A 358 18.34 19.69 26.03
N SER A 359 18.40 20.71 25.17
CA SER A 359 19.67 21.34 24.78
C SER A 359 20.37 21.97 25.98
N THR A 360 21.68 21.74 26.09
CA THR A 360 22.54 22.35 27.10
C THR A 360 22.83 23.82 26.81
N ALA A 361 22.77 24.23 25.54
CA ALA A 361 22.89 25.62 25.11
C ALA A 361 21.49 26.24 24.91
N PRO A 362 21.25 27.48 25.38
CA PRO A 362 20.02 28.19 25.09
C PRO A 362 19.82 28.31 23.57
N LEU A 363 18.71 27.79 23.08
CA LEU A 363 18.33 27.97 21.68
C LEU A 363 17.52 29.27 21.57
N GLU A 364 18.05 30.23 20.83
CA GLU A 364 17.28 31.43 20.46
C GLU A 364 15.96 31.01 19.79
N PRO A 365 14.80 31.58 20.15
CA PRO A 365 13.54 31.28 19.48
C PRO A 365 13.65 31.75 18.04
N TYR A 366 13.94 30.83 17.12
CA TYR A 366 14.24 31.17 15.74
C TYR A 366 12.96 31.57 14.99
N GLU A 367 11.82 30.97 15.34
CA GLU A 367 10.50 31.26 14.74
C GLU A 367 9.32 31.05 15.71
N ASN A 368 9.35 30.02 16.58
CA ASN A 368 8.25 29.69 17.50
C ASN A 368 8.72 29.34 18.93
N THR A 369 7.76 29.25 19.87
CA THR A 369 8.02 28.93 21.27
C THR A 369 7.99 27.42 21.54
N THR A 370 8.61 26.98 22.64
CA THR A 370 8.55 25.58 23.09
C THR A 370 7.11 25.09 23.29
N ALA A 371 6.23 25.96 23.78
CA ALA A 371 4.80 25.68 23.95
C ALA A 371 4.10 25.48 22.59
N HIS A 372 4.42 26.32 21.59
CA HIS A 372 3.86 26.17 20.24
C HIS A 372 4.17 24.79 19.64
N TYR A 373 5.42 24.34 19.70
CA TYR A 373 5.80 23.03 19.17
C TYR A 373 5.08 21.89 19.89
N TYR A 374 4.91 21.99 21.20
CA TYR A 374 4.17 21.01 22.00
C TYR A 374 2.68 20.97 21.61
N ASP A 375 2.06 22.14 21.45
CA ASP A 375 0.64 22.27 21.09
C ASP A 375 0.36 21.74 19.69
N GLU A 376 1.21 22.08 18.71
CA GLU A 376 1.07 21.57 17.33
C GLU A 376 1.26 20.05 17.26
N ALA A 377 2.24 19.51 17.99
CA ALA A 377 2.42 18.06 18.10
C ALA A 377 1.20 17.38 18.77
N THR A 378 0.63 17.99 19.81
CA THR A 378 -0.57 17.48 20.47
C THR A 378 -1.76 17.43 19.51
N LYS A 379 -2.02 18.52 18.78
CA LYS A 379 -3.09 18.57 17.77
C LYS A 379 -2.89 17.52 16.69
N ALA A 380 -1.67 17.41 16.16
CA ALA A 380 -1.33 16.44 15.12
C ALA A 380 -1.57 14.99 15.58
N ALA A 381 -1.11 14.64 16.78
CA ALA A 381 -1.32 13.32 17.37
C ALA A 381 -2.80 12.99 17.54
N THR A 382 -3.60 13.93 18.06
CA THR A 382 -5.05 13.75 18.22
C THR A 382 -5.74 13.54 16.87
N SER A 383 -5.44 14.36 15.86
CA SER A 383 -6.04 14.23 14.52
C SER A 383 -5.71 12.90 13.86
N ILE A 384 -4.49 12.38 14.03
CA ILE A 384 -4.11 11.04 13.52
C ILE A 384 -4.94 9.95 14.22
N LEU A 385 -5.07 10.00 15.55
CA LEU A 385 -5.82 8.99 16.29
C LEU A 385 -7.33 9.04 15.97
N GLU A 386 -7.90 10.22 15.80
CA GLU A 386 -9.29 10.38 15.37
C GLU A 386 -9.51 9.76 13.99
N ALA A 387 -8.63 10.05 13.03
CA ALA A 387 -8.69 9.47 11.69
C ALA A 387 -8.54 7.95 11.68
N ALA A 388 -7.57 7.45 12.45
CA ALA A 388 -7.33 6.03 12.59
C ALA A 388 -8.52 5.30 13.24
N MET A 389 -9.20 5.94 14.21
CA MET A 389 -10.42 5.44 14.81
C MET A 389 -11.58 5.36 13.78
N GLU A 390 -11.72 6.36 12.90
CA GLU A 390 -12.71 6.32 11.82
C GLU A 390 -12.43 5.19 10.82
N ILE A 391 -11.17 4.97 10.44
CA ILE A 391 -10.77 3.83 9.60
C ILE A 391 -11.11 2.50 10.29
N GLU A 392 -10.83 2.38 11.59
CA GLU A 392 -11.16 1.19 12.37
C GLU A 392 -12.68 0.95 12.44
N ARG A 393 -13.48 2.01 12.65
CA ARG A 393 -14.96 1.95 12.70
C ARG A 393 -15.57 1.58 11.36
N ALA A 394 -15.03 2.12 10.27
CA ALA A 394 -15.46 1.81 8.91
C ALA A 394 -15.16 0.36 8.52
N GLN A 395 -14.47 -0.41 9.38
CA GLN A 395 -14.00 -1.78 9.12
C GLN A 395 -13.28 -1.87 7.78
N THR A 396 -12.57 -0.81 7.39
CA THR A 396 -11.99 -0.73 6.05
C THR A 396 -11.02 -1.89 5.87
N PRO A 397 -11.33 -2.85 5.00
CA PRO A 397 -10.48 -4.02 4.84
C PRO A 397 -9.19 -3.63 4.12
N GLY A 398 -8.15 -4.44 4.29
CA GLY A 398 -7.02 -4.42 3.37
C GLY A 398 -6.08 -3.22 3.51
N PHE A 399 -5.66 -2.66 2.37
CA PHE A 399 -4.46 -1.84 2.22
C PHE A 399 -4.53 -0.47 2.89
N ASP A 400 -5.72 0.11 3.04
CA ASP A 400 -5.86 1.45 3.57
C ASP A 400 -5.65 1.50 5.10
N MET A 401 -6.09 0.45 5.81
CA MET A 401 -5.70 0.23 7.21
C MET A 401 -4.17 0.00 7.34
N LEU A 402 -3.49 -0.46 6.28
CA LEU A 402 -2.04 -0.65 6.32
C LEU A 402 -1.29 0.66 6.15
N ARG A 403 -1.78 1.54 5.27
CA ARG A 403 -1.21 2.87 5.07
C ARG A 403 -1.37 3.77 6.30
N SER A 404 -2.39 3.54 7.14
CA SER A 404 -2.55 4.28 8.40
C SER A 404 -1.63 3.82 9.53
N ILE A 405 -0.91 2.69 9.39
CA ILE A 405 -0.01 2.19 10.44
C ILE A 405 1.13 3.18 10.71
N ALA A 406 1.76 3.72 9.66
CA ALA A 406 2.91 4.62 9.83
C ALA A 406 2.58 5.90 10.61
N PRO A 407 1.48 6.62 10.30
CA PRO A 407 1.01 7.73 11.14
C PRO A 407 0.76 7.33 12.60
N VAL A 408 0.10 6.20 12.87
CA VAL A 408 -0.16 5.76 14.25
C VAL A 408 1.14 5.39 14.98
N MET A 409 2.12 4.80 14.29
CA MET A 409 3.46 4.57 14.86
C MET A 409 4.16 5.89 15.21
N ALA A 410 4.01 6.94 14.40
CA ALA A 410 4.54 8.26 14.72
C ALA A 410 3.95 8.78 16.05
N VAL A 411 2.64 8.64 16.26
CA VAL A 411 1.98 8.97 17.53
C VAL A 411 2.55 8.15 18.68
N ALA A 412 2.59 6.82 18.54
CA ALA A 412 3.05 5.91 19.59
C ALA A 412 4.48 6.23 20.08
N PHE A 413 5.36 6.68 19.19
CA PHE A 413 6.77 6.89 19.50
C PHE A 413 7.15 8.33 19.82
N SER A 414 6.41 9.31 19.30
CA SER A 414 6.81 10.72 19.41
C SER A 414 5.80 11.61 20.13
N ALA A 415 4.54 11.20 20.32
CA ALA A 415 3.51 12.08 20.87
C ALA A 415 3.93 12.73 22.21
N PRO A 416 3.49 13.97 22.49
CA PRO A 416 3.97 14.71 23.66
C PRO A 416 3.53 14.09 25.00
N THR A 417 2.33 13.52 25.06
CA THR A 417 1.77 12.95 26.29
C THR A 417 1.86 11.43 26.32
N LEU A 418 1.96 10.87 27.53
CA LEU A 418 1.98 9.41 27.71
C LEU A 418 0.63 8.78 27.33
N GLU A 419 -0.46 9.50 27.56
CA GLU A 419 -1.82 9.10 27.22
C GLU A 419 -1.97 8.88 25.71
N LEU A 420 -1.57 9.86 24.89
CA LEU A 420 -1.63 9.74 23.43
C LEU A 420 -0.75 8.59 22.91
N ARG A 421 0.43 8.38 23.51
CA ARG A 421 1.30 7.24 23.17
C ARG A 421 0.63 5.91 23.51
N LYS A 422 0.00 5.80 24.68
CA LYS A 422 -0.73 4.60 25.10
C LYS A 422 -1.91 4.32 24.19
N ASP A 423 -2.71 5.32 23.88
CA ASP A 423 -3.87 5.20 22.99
C ASP A 423 -3.46 4.66 21.60
N ALA A 424 -2.35 5.17 21.06
CA ALA A 424 -1.79 4.69 19.79
C ALA A 424 -1.32 3.23 19.89
N VAL A 425 -0.61 2.86 20.97
CA VAL A 425 -0.15 1.48 21.19
C VAL A 425 -1.33 0.51 21.35
N GLU A 426 -2.35 0.90 22.11
CA GLU A 426 -3.57 0.11 22.27
C GLU A 426 -4.31 -0.07 20.94
N MET A 427 -4.41 0.99 20.13
CA MET A 427 -4.98 0.92 18.79
C MET A 427 -4.22 -0.06 17.89
N MET A 428 -2.89 0.06 17.83
CA MET A 428 -2.06 -0.87 17.08
C MET A 428 -2.18 -2.31 17.58
N THR A 429 -2.33 -2.51 18.90
CA THR A 429 -2.54 -3.84 19.50
C THR A 429 -3.89 -4.43 19.08
N ARG A 430 -4.96 -3.63 19.07
CA ARG A 430 -6.28 -4.06 18.56
C ARG A 430 -6.21 -4.41 17.08
N TRP A 431 -5.49 -3.61 16.29
CA TRP A 431 -5.28 -3.89 14.87
C TRP A 431 -4.43 -5.14 14.66
N ALA A 432 -3.41 -5.38 15.48
CA ALA A 432 -2.61 -6.60 15.44
C ALA A 432 -3.43 -7.87 15.73
N GLY A 433 -4.46 -7.77 16.57
CA GLY A 433 -5.44 -8.85 16.76
C GLY A 433 -6.25 -9.17 15.50
N LYS A 434 -6.41 -8.19 14.58
CA LYS A 434 -7.16 -8.32 13.32
C LYS A 434 -6.25 -8.61 12.12
N ILE A 435 -5.01 -8.11 12.15
CA ILE A 435 -4.00 -8.16 11.09
C ILE A 435 -2.79 -8.93 11.63
N GLY A 436 -2.63 -10.18 11.21
CA GLY A 436 -1.65 -11.09 11.83
C GLY A 436 -0.21 -10.56 11.83
N GLY A 437 0.19 -9.83 10.78
CA GLY A 437 1.54 -9.29 10.64
C GLY A 437 1.82 -7.99 11.35
N LEU A 438 0.79 -7.27 11.82
CA LEU A 438 1.02 -6.01 12.52
C LEU A 438 1.65 -6.23 13.91
N GLY A 439 1.29 -7.31 14.61
CA GLY A 439 1.95 -7.66 15.88
C GLY A 439 3.45 -7.94 15.74
N SER A 440 3.83 -8.48 14.58
CA SER A 440 5.22 -8.67 14.19
C SER A 440 5.94 -7.34 14.00
N VAL A 441 5.35 -6.41 13.22
CA VAL A 441 5.90 -5.05 13.01
C VAL A 441 6.09 -4.30 14.33
N ILE A 442 5.12 -4.36 15.24
CA ILE A 442 5.21 -3.73 16.57
C ILE A 442 6.36 -4.34 17.40
N SER A 443 6.56 -5.66 17.32
CA SER A 443 7.61 -6.35 18.09
C SER A 443 9.02 -6.09 17.56
N ALA A 444 9.16 -5.65 16.31
CA ALA A 444 10.43 -5.37 15.67
C ALA A 444 10.97 -3.94 15.92
N ILE A 445 10.20 -3.07 16.59
CA ILE A 445 10.50 -1.65 16.84
C ILE A 445 10.56 -1.35 18.34
#